data_AF-V4MWF4-F1
#
_entry.id   AF-V4MWF4-F1
#
_cell.length_a   1.000
_cell.length_b   1.000
_cell.length_c   1.000
_cell.angle_alpha   90.00
_cell.angle_beta   90.00
_cell.angle_gamma   90.00
#
_symmetry.space_group_name_H-M   'P 1'
#
loop_
_entity.id
_entity.type
_entity.pdbx_description
1 polymer ?
#
loop_
_entity_poly.entity_id
_entity_poly.type
_entity_poly.pdbx_seq_one_letter_code
_entity_poly.pdbx_strand_id
1 'polypeptide(L)'
;MNPATADESQRRHQPWWKSKYVIYDIVMHILLIAFIVATFLYVRLHKIPIAANKTHMIKILGFYCYTAILGAISWVILLKNKPELHFRGGTMDRVSHIIGFVFLIVLFYSISPVFAFCFTIPFSWWFLSVLIHTLYVILCT
;
A
#
# COMPACT_ATOMS: atom_id res chain seq x y z
N MET A 1 15.24 -10.12 -39.67
CA MET A 1 14.48 -10.01 -38.42
C MET A 1 14.61 -8.57 -37.94
N ASN A 2 13.52 -7.82 -37.89
CA ASN A 2 13.59 -6.38 -37.58
C ASN A 2 13.92 -6.20 -36.08
N PRO A 3 14.97 -5.44 -35.72
CA PRO A 3 15.33 -5.24 -34.31
C PRO A 3 14.20 -4.58 -33.51
N ALA A 4 13.39 -3.73 -34.16
CA ALA A 4 12.21 -3.09 -33.56
C ALA A 4 11.13 -4.11 -33.10
N THR A 5 10.88 -5.15 -33.90
CA THR A 5 9.89 -6.20 -33.55
C THR A 5 10.36 -7.12 -32.43
N ALA A 6 11.68 -7.32 -32.28
CA ALA A 6 12.22 -8.10 -31.17
C ALA A 6 12.09 -7.32 -29.84
N ASP A 7 12.37 -6.01 -29.86
CA ASP A 7 12.34 -5.14 -28.68
C ASP A 7 10.90 -4.92 -28.15
N GLU A 8 9.90 -4.83 -29.04
CA GLU A 8 8.48 -4.77 -28.64
C GLU A 8 7.98 -6.07 -27.99
N SER A 9 8.42 -7.23 -28.49
CA SER A 9 8.08 -8.54 -27.89
C SER A 9 8.74 -8.70 -26.51
N GLN A 10 9.95 -8.19 -26.34
CA GLN A 10 10.73 -8.26 -25.11
C GLN A 10 10.18 -7.33 -24.02
N ARG A 11 9.60 -6.18 -24.39
CA ARG A 11 8.84 -5.32 -23.46
C ARG A 11 7.51 -5.95 -23.00
N ARG A 12 6.80 -6.68 -23.88
CA ARG A 12 5.55 -7.40 -23.50
C ARG A 12 5.76 -8.58 -22.57
N HIS A 13 6.97 -9.12 -22.52
CA HIS A 13 7.32 -10.27 -21.68
C HIS A 13 8.26 -9.92 -20.55
N GLN A 14 8.29 -8.66 -20.09
CA GLN A 14 8.96 -8.36 -18.84
C GLN A 14 8.17 -9.02 -17.70
N PRO A 15 8.76 -10.00 -16.99
CA PRO A 15 8.03 -10.72 -15.96
C PRO A 15 7.69 -9.76 -14.82
N TRP A 16 6.47 -9.89 -14.28
CA TRP A 16 5.87 -8.97 -13.30
C TRP A 16 6.75 -8.71 -12.07
N TRP A 17 7.53 -9.71 -11.64
CA TRP A 17 8.50 -9.62 -10.53
C TRP A 17 9.67 -8.66 -10.79
N LYS A 18 9.82 -8.10 -11.99
CA LYS A 18 10.80 -7.05 -12.32
C LYS A 18 10.21 -5.65 -12.23
N SER A 19 8.88 -5.53 -12.12
CA SER A 19 8.22 -4.24 -11.94
C SER A 19 8.53 -3.69 -10.55
N LYS A 20 9.25 -2.57 -10.50
CA LYS A 20 9.59 -1.89 -9.23
C LYS A 20 8.33 -1.52 -8.44
N TYR A 21 7.22 -1.25 -9.13
CA TYR A 21 5.94 -0.90 -8.50
C TYR A 21 5.27 -2.11 -7.83
N VAL A 22 5.27 -3.28 -8.48
CA VAL A 22 4.73 -4.53 -7.88
C VAL A 22 5.55 -4.91 -6.64
N ILE A 23 6.89 -4.87 -6.76
CA ILE A 23 7.78 -5.18 -5.64
C ILE A 23 7.52 -4.22 -4.49
N TYR A 24 7.42 -2.93 -4.77
CA TYR A 24 7.10 -1.91 -3.78
C TYR A 24 5.76 -2.19 -3.08
N ASP A 25 4.71 -2.49 -3.82
CA ASP A 25 3.37 -2.73 -3.25
C ASP A 25 3.36 -3.98 -2.35
N ILE A 26 4.06 -5.04 -2.76
CA ILE A 26 4.24 -6.27 -1.96
C ILE A 26 5.00 -5.95 -0.66
N VAL A 27 6.14 -5.27 -0.77
CA VAL A 27 6.97 -4.92 0.40
C VAL A 27 6.18 -4.06 1.38
N MET A 28 5.42 -3.08 0.87
CA MET A 28 4.61 -2.21 1.71
C MET A 28 3.49 -2.97 2.43
N HIS A 29 2.79 -3.88 1.75
CA HIS A 29 1.80 -4.73 2.41
C HIS A 29 2.42 -5.61 3.49
N ILE A 30 3.58 -6.23 3.22
CA ILE A 30 4.27 -7.06 4.21
C ILE A 30 4.66 -6.23 5.43
N LEU A 31 5.26 -5.05 5.23
CA LEU A 31 5.65 -4.16 6.32
C LEU A 31 4.42 -3.71 7.13
N LEU A 32 3.36 -3.25 6.47
CA LEU A 32 2.14 -2.79 7.14
C LEU A 32 1.48 -3.91 7.94
N ILE A 33 1.34 -5.11 7.38
CA ILE A 33 0.77 -6.27 8.08
C ILE A 33 1.64 -6.60 9.30
N ALA A 34 2.97 -6.67 9.15
CA ALA A 34 3.87 -6.97 10.25
C ALA A 34 3.76 -5.95 11.38
N PHE A 35 3.78 -4.66 11.07
CA PHE A 35 3.64 -3.60 12.07
C PHE A 35 2.26 -3.61 12.72
N ILE A 36 1.17 -3.75 11.96
CA ILE A 36 -0.19 -3.79 12.49
C ILE A 36 -0.35 -4.97 13.45
N VAL A 37 0.07 -6.17 13.05
CA VAL A 37 -0.02 -7.38 13.88
C VAL A 37 0.82 -7.23 15.14
N ALA A 38 2.08 -6.80 15.03
CA ALA A 38 2.96 -6.60 16.18
C ALA A 38 2.39 -5.59 17.17
N THR A 39 1.90 -4.45 16.67
CA THR A 39 1.33 -3.39 17.51
C THR A 39 0.02 -3.82 18.16
N PHE A 40 -0.83 -4.52 17.41
CA PHE A 40 -2.07 -5.06 17.95
C PHE A 40 -1.80 -6.08 19.06
N LEU A 41 -0.87 -7.01 18.85
CA LEU A 41 -0.46 -7.97 19.87
C LEU A 41 0.09 -7.26 21.11
N TYR A 42 0.91 -6.22 20.94
CA TYR A 42 1.44 -5.41 22.05
C TYR A 42 0.33 -4.73 22.86
N VAL A 43 -0.60 -4.04 22.18
CA VAL A 43 -1.77 -3.39 22.80
C VAL A 43 -2.62 -4.40 23.58
N ARG A 44 -2.84 -5.59 23.01
CA ARG A 44 -3.59 -6.67 23.65
C ARG A 44 -2.86 -7.24 24.87
N LEU A 45 -1.56 -7.49 24.76
CA LEU A 45 -0.72 -8.03 25.84
C LEU A 45 -0.71 -7.10 27.05
N HIS A 46 -0.57 -5.80 26.81
CA HIS A 46 -0.54 -4.78 27.85
C HIS A 46 -1.93 -4.23 28.23
N LYS A 47 -3.01 -4.78 27.65
CA LYS A 47 -4.41 -4.38 27.91
C LYS A 47 -4.64 -2.86 27.73
N ILE A 48 -3.92 -2.25 26.79
CA ILE A 48 -4.01 -0.83 26.51
C ILE A 48 -5.37 -0.55 25.84
N PRO A 49 -6.15 0.44 26.33
CA PRO A 49 -7.38 0.83 25.66
C PRO A 49 -7.06 1.47 24.31
N ILE A 50 -7.70 0.97 23.26
CA ILE A 50 -7.56 1.55 21.92
C ILE A 50 -8.28 2.90 21.89
N ALA A 51 -7.60 3.94 21.42
CA ALA A 51 -8.10 5.32 21.41
C ALA A 51 -9.36 5.51 20.54
N ALA A 52 -9.57 4.64 19.54
CA ALA A 52 -10.72 4.68 18.65
C ALA A 52 -11.85 3.73 19.08
N ASN A 53 -13.09 4.12 18.77
CA ASN A 53 -14.25 3.26 18.96
C ASN A 53 -14.12 1.95 18.15
N LYS A 54 -14.49 0.82 18.77
CA LYS A 54 -14.49 -0.52 18.17
C LYS A 54 -15.17 -0.56 16.79
N THR A 55 -16.32 0.10 16.64
CA THR A 55 -17.04 0.13 15.36
C THR A 55 -16.25 0.87 14.27
N HIS A 56 -15.57 1.96 14.61
CA HIS A 56 -14.69 2.66 13.67
C HIS A 56 -13.46 1.83 13.31
N MET A 57 -12.86 1.16 14.29
CA MET A 57 -11.72 0.26 14.05
C MET A 57 -12.05 -0.87 13.07
N ILE A 58 -13.20 -1.53 13.26
CA ILE A 58 -13.66 -2.60 12.37
C ILE A 58 -13.91 -2.07 10.95
N LYS A 59 -14.52 -0.87 10.82
CA LYS A 59 -14.74 -0.24 9.51
C LYS A 59 -13.43 0.08 8.79
N ILE A 60 -12.46 0.67 9.49
CA ILE A 60 -11.15 1.01 8.91
C ILE A 60 -10.42 -0.26 8.47
N LEU A 61 -10.40 -1.30 9.33
CA LEU A 61 -9.78 -2.58 8.99
C LEU A 61 -10.46 -3.26 7.80
N GLY A 62 -11.80 -3.27 7.77
CA GLY A 62 -12.55 -3.82 6.65
C GLY A 62 -12.26 -3.08 5.34
N PHE A 63 -12.18 -1.74 5.40
CA PHE A 63 -11.84 -0.91 4.24
C PHE A 63 -10.40 -1.12 3.77
N TYR A 64 -9.44 -1.30 4.70
CA TYR A 64 -8.06 -1.68 4.40
C TYR A 64 -8.00 -3.02 3.64
N CYS A 65 -8.65 -4.06 4.15
CA CYS A 65 -8.68 -5.38 3.50
C CYS A 65 -9.36 -5.32 2.12
N TYR A 66 -10.48 -4.60 2.02
CA TYR A 66 -11.21 -4.44 0.75
C TYR A 66 -10.33 -3.79 -0.33
N THR A 67 -9.67 -2.69 0.00
CA THR A 67 -8.80 -1.98 -0.94
C THR A 67 -7.55 -2.77 -1.30
N ALA A 68 -6.98 -3.55 -0.37
CA ALA A 68 -5.87 -4.47 -0.65
C ALA A 68 -6.26 -5.57 -1.67
N ILE A 69 -7.44 -6.15 -1.51
CA ILE A 69 -7.96 -7.16 -2.44
C ILE A 69 -8.19 -6.55 -3.82
N LEU A 70 -8.79 -5.36 -3.89
CA LEU A 70 -8.96 -4.65 -5.16
C LEU A 70 -7.61 -4.30 -5.81
N GLY A 71 -6.61 -3.94 -5.02
CA GLY A 71 -5.22 -3.74 -5.46
C GLY A 71 -4.67 -4.99 -6.15
N ALA A 72 -4.69 -6.12 -5.46
CA ALA A 72 -4.25 -7.41 -6.02
C ALA A 72 -5.01 -7.78 -7.31
N ILE A 73 -6.33 -7.61 -7.35
CA ILE A 73 -7.14 -7.87 -8.55
C ILE A 73 -6.72 -6.93 -9.70
N SER A 74 -6.51 -5.64 -9.42
CA SER A 74 -6.09 -4.66 -10.41
C SER A 74 -4.73 -4.99 -11.01
N TRP A 75 -3.79 -5.49 -10.21
CA TRP A 75 -2.52 -6.02 -10.69
C TRP A 75 -2.68 -7.20 -11.63
N VAL A 76 -3.51 -8.19 -11.27
CA VAL A 76 -3.77 -9.36 -12.12
C VAL A 76 -4.36 -8.95 -13.47
N ILE A 77 -5.36 -8.07 -13.47
CA ILE A 77 -6.01 -7.56 -14.68
C ILE A 77 -5.00 -6.79 -15.54
N LEU A 78 -4.19 -5.93 -14.93
CA LEU A 78 -3.27 -5.06 -15.65
C LEU A 78 -2.10 -5.84 -16.24
N LEU A 79 -1.50 -6.76 -15.48
CA LEU A 79 -0.43 -7.64 -15.99
C LEU A 79 -0.90 -8.54 -17.12
N LYS A 80 -2.18 -8.95 -17.09
CA LYS A 80 -2.77 -9.79 -18.15
C LYS A 80 -3.10 -9.01 -19.41
N ASN A 81 -3.68 -7.81 -19.28
CA ASN A 81 -4.30 -7.10 -20.40
C ASN A 81 -3.46 -5.93 -20.92
N LYS A 82 -2.65 -5.29 -20.08
CA LYS A 82 -1.88 -4.06 -20.38
C LYS A 82 -0.55 -4.03 -19.62
N PRO A 83 0.36 -5.02 -19.81
CA PRO A 83 1.61 -5.11 -19.05
C PRO A 83 2.53 -3.90 -19.23
N GLU A 84 2.42 -3.17 -20.35
CA GLU A 84 3.13 -1.92 -20.61
C GLU A 84 2.72 -0.76 -19.68
N LEU A 85 1.53 -0.83 -19.08
CA LEU A 85 1.01 0.18 -18.14
C LEU A 85 1.24 -0.20 -16.67
N HIS A 86 2.25 -1.03 -16.37
CA HIS A 86 2.51 -1.52 -15.02
C HIS A 86 2.66 -0.42 -13.96
N PHE A 87 3.05 0.81 -14.33
CA PHE A 87 3.08 1.95 -13.42
C PHE A 87 1.70 2.37 -12.86
N ARG A 88 0.59 1.98 -13.52
CA ARG A 88 -0.79 2.27 -13.10
C ARG A 88 -1.38 1.24 -12.14
N GLY A 89 -0.80 0.04 -12.07
CA GLY A 89 -1.37 -1.11 -11.34
C GLY A 89 -1.57 -0.83 -9.86
N GLY A 90 -0.60 -0.15 -9.23
CA GLY A 90 -0.60 0.07 -7.78
C GLY A 90 -1.56 1.15 -7.26
N THR A 91 -2.45 1.74 -8.08
CA THR A 91 -3.30 2.85 -7.60
C THR A 91 -4.18 2.44 -6.42
N MET A 92 -4.81 1.26 -6.49
CA MET A 92 -5.65 0.74 -5.40
C MET A 92 -4.81 0.24 -4.21
N ASP A 93 -3.62 -0.31 -4.45
CA ASP A 93 -2.70 -0.70 -3.38
C ASP A 93 -2.21 0.51 -2.59
N ARG A 94 -1.92 1.64 -3.25
CA ARG A 94 -1.55 2.88 -2.56
C ARG A 94 -2.67 3.39 -1.65
N VAL A 95 -3.91 3.34 -2.11
CA VAL A 95 -5.07 3.66 -1.26
C VAL A 95 -5.11 2.73 -0.05
N SER A 96 -4.90 1.42 -0.27
CA SER A 96 -4.81 0.45 0.81
C SER A 96 -3.66 0.76 1.79
N HIS A 97 -2.47 1.11 1.30
CA HIS A 97 -1.34 1.45 2.17
C HIS A 97 -1.63 2.67 3.02
N ILE A 98 -2.30 3.69 2.47
CA ILE A 98 -2.71 4.89 3.21
C ILE A 98 -3.66 4.51 4.34
N ILE A 99 -4.68 3.68 4.06
CA ILE A 99 -5.65 3.25 5.08
C ILE A 99 -4.96 2.39 6.15
N GLY A 100 -4.08 1.47 5.74
CA GLY A 100 -3.29 0.64 6.65
C GLY A 100 -2.38 1.49 7.54
N PHE A 101 -1.78 2.53 6.99
CA PHE A 101 -0.97 3.48 7.73
C PHE A 101 -1.79 4.29 8.74
N VAL A 102 -2.97 4.80 8.35
CA VAL A 102 -3.90 5.46 9.27
C VAL A 102 -4.29 4.53 10.43
N PHE A 103 -4.59 3.26 10.13
CA PHE A 103 -4.89 2.26 11.14
C PHE A 103 -3.71 2.06 12.10
N LEU A 104 -2.48 1.97 11.57
CA LEU A 104 -1.27 1.85 12.37
C LEU A 104 -1.03 3.06 13.28
N ILE A 105 -1.27 4.29 12.79
CA ILE A 105 -1.20 5.51 13.61
C ILE A 105 -2.16 5.43 14.79
N VAL A 106 -3.41 4.98 14.58
CA VAL A 106 -4.40 4.85 15.66
C VAL A 106 -3.91 3.86 16.72
N LEU A 107 -3.29 2.75 16.32
CA LEU A 107 -2.70 1.79 17.25
C LEU A 107 -1.51 2.39 18.01
N PHE A 108 -0.61 3.08 17.33
CA PHE A 108 0.53 3.76 17.98
C PHE A 108 0.09 4.88 18.92
N TYR A 109 -0.92 5.64 18.55
CA TYR A 109 -1.48 6.70 19.39
C TYR A 109 -2.08 6.12 20.67
N SER A 110 -2.66 4.92 20.59
CA SER A 110 -3.15 4.20 21.77
C SER A 110 -2.02 3.82 22.74
N ILE A 111 -0.82 3.52 22.22
CA ILE A 111 0.36 3.22 23.04
C ILE A 111 0.95 4.50 23.64
N SER A 112 1.26 5.47 22.79
CA SER A 112 1.81 6.76 23.20
C SER A 112 1.66 7.79 22.06
N PRO A 113 1.06 8.96 22.33
CA PRO A 113 0.97 10.04 21.35
C PRO A 113 2.34 10.46 20.81
N VAL A 114 3.36 10.54 21.66
CA VAL A 114 4.72 10.94 21.27
C VAL A 114 5.30 9.92 20.29
N PHE A 115 5.13 8.62 20.58
CA PHE A 115 5.58 7.56 19.69
C PHE A 115 4.88 7.62 18.33
N ALA A 116 3.56 7.85 18.32
CA ALA A 116 2.80 8.03 17.09
C ALA A 116 3.32 9.21 16.26
N PHE A 117 3.62 10.36 16.88
CA PHE A 117 4.19 11.51 16.17
C PHE A 117 5.57 11.22 15.61
N CYS A 118 6.48 10.65 16.41
CA CYS A 118 7.83 10.29 15.98
C CYS A 118 7.82 9.32 14.80
N PHE A 119 6.86 8.40 14.75
CA PHE A 119 6.70 7.49 13.62
C PHE A 119 6.03 8.16 12.41
N THR A 120 5.04 9.04 12.64
CA THR A 120 4.27 9.65 11.54
C THR A 120 5.08 10.67 10.75
N ILE A 121 5.99 11.40 11.39
CA ILE A 121 6.78 12.47 10.73
C ILE A 121 7.68 11.94 9.60
N PRO A 122 8.47 10.86 9.78
CA PRO A 122 9.24 10.28 8.67
C PRO A 122 8.34 9.72 7.55
N PHE A 123 7.20 9.12 7.92
CA PHE A 123 6.28 8.51 6.96
C PHE A 123 5.42 9.53 6.21
N SER A 124 5.21 10.73 6.74
CA SER A 124 4.45 11.78 6.05
C SER A 124 5.18 12.26 4.79
N TRP A 125 6.52 12.26 4.79
CA TRP A 125 7.34 12.50 3.61
C TRP A 125 7.12 11.44 2.52
N TRP A 126 7.10 10.17 2.93
CA TRP A 126 6.78 9.07 2.03
C TRP A 126 5.36 9.21 1.47
N PHE A 127 4.38 9.49 2.34
CA PHE A 127 2.98 9.69 1.95
C PHE A 127 2.83 10.80 0.92
N LEU A 128 3.49 11.95 1.13
CA LEU A 128 3.45 13.07 0.19
C LEU A 128 3.99 12.69 -1.18
N SER A 129 5.11 11.96 -1.23
CA SER A 129 5.71 11.47 -2.47
C SER A 129 4.75 10.53 -3.23
N VAL A 130 4.14 9.58 -2.51
CA VAL A 130 3.16 8.63 -3.08
C VAL A 130 1.92 9.36 -3.58
N LEU A 131 1.43 10.34 -2.83
CA LEU A 131 0.25 11.12 -3.19
C LEU A 131 0.50 11.91 -4.48
N ILE A 132 1.62 12.64 -4.56
CA ILE A 132 2.01 13.41 -5.75
C ILE A 132 2.11 12.47 -6.96
N HIS A 133 2.79 11.33 -6.81
CA HIS A 133 2.94 10.38 -7.90
C HIS A 133 1.60 9.78 -8.34
N THR A 134 0.69 9.50 -7.41
CA THR A 134 -0.64 8.95 -7.73
C THR A 134 -1.52 9.98 -8.43
N LEU A 135 -1.52 11.23 -7.95
CA LEU A 135 -2.25 12.32 -8.59
C LEU A 135 -1.73 12.58 -10.00
N TYR A 136 -0.41 12.57 -10.20
CA TYR A 136 0.18 12.69 -11.53
C TYR A 136 -0.29 11.58 -12.47
N VAL A 137 -0.29 10.32 -12.01
CA VAL A 137 -0.76 9.19 -12.82
C VAL A 137 -2.26 9.29 -13.13
N ILE A 138 -3.09 9.78 -12.20
CA ILE A 138 -4.54 9.90 -12.45
C ILE A 138 -4.87 11.10 -13.37
N LEU A 139 -4.16 12.22 -13.24
CA LEU A 139 -4.49 13.48 -13.92
C LEU A 139 -3.81 13.64 -15.27
N CYS A 140 -2.62 13.07 -15.46
CA CYS A 140 -1.77 13.34 -16.63
C CYS A 140 -1.64 12.17 -17.62
N THR A 141 -2.36 11.07 -17.40
CA THR A 141 -2.44 9.94 -18.36
C THR A 141 -3.89 9.50 -18.54
#